data_AF-A0A3M7SK08-F1
#
_entry.id   AF-A0A3M7SK08-F1
#
_cell.length_a   1.000
_cell.length_b   1.000
_cell.length_c   1.000
_cell.angle_alpha   90.00
_cell.angle_beta   90.00
_cell.angle_gamma   90.00
#
_symmetry.space_group_name_H-M   'P 1'
#
loop_
_entity.id
_entity.type
_entity.pdbx_description
1 polymer ?
#
loop_
_entity_poly.entity_id
_entity_poly.type
_entity_poly.pdbx_seq_one_letter_code
_entity_poly.pdbx_strand_id
1 'polypeptide(L)'
;MYHRPAHQAKLKLKIQNPVHPSGWIALFGDLMHKAADGFAIAAAFSESLSLGFSTSLAILFHEIPHELGDYAILISSGFRHCTVLILNSITSAVSLIAFMILVSVSPDAVFREWIFAVTTGVFLYISLANMIPRVMREFESNNGKPNFKKILLVVAFFLIGWIFIFFI
;
A
#
# COMPACT_ATOMS: atom_id res chain seq x y z
N MET A 1 -35.13 4.97 42.04
CA MET A 1 -34.82 4.38 40.72
C MET A 1 -34.04 5.43 39.92
N TYR A 2 -32.74 5.55 40.13
CA TYR A 2 -31.91 6.60 39.50
C TYR A 2 -30.58 5.99 39.04
N HIS A 3 -30.13 6.43 37.86
CA HIS A 3 -28.80 6.26 37.24
C HIS A 3 -28.45 4.95 36.50
N ARG A 4 -28.48 5.03 35.15
CA ARG A 4 -27.32 4.66 34.30
C ARG A 4 -27.34 5.19 32.83
N PRO A 5 -27.57 6.50 32.57
CA PRO A 5 -27.42 7.04 31.20
C PRO A 5 -25.95 7.02 30.70
N ALA A 6 -24.97 7.16 31.59
CA ALA A 6 -23.55 7.21 31.21
C ALA A 6 -22.98 5.89 30.67
N HIS A 7 -23.48 4.74 31.15
CA HIS A 7 -23.02 3.44 30.65
C HIS A 7 -23.57 3.17 29.24
N GLN A 8 -24.82 3.55 28.98
CA GLN A 8 -25.42 3.45 27.64
C GLN A 8 -24.82 4.46 26.66
N ALA A 9 -24.40 5.64 27.12
CA ALA A 9 -23.66 6.61 26.30
C ALA A 9 -22.27 6.08 25.89
N LYS A 10 -21.53 5.44 26.80
CA LYS A 10 -20.25 4.77 26.47
C LYS A 10 -20.43 3.54 25.57
N LEU A 11 -21.55 2.83 25.70
CA LEU A 11 -21.89 1.69 24.84
C LEU A 11 -22.30 2.17 23.43
N LYS A 12 -23.04 3.28 23.33
CA LYS A 12 -23.38 3.95 22.06
C LYS A 12 -22.17 4.64 21.40
N LEU A 13 -21.23 5.20 22.17
CA LEU A 13 -19.95 5.71 21.65
C LEU A 13 -19.04 4.59 21.10
N LYS A 14 -19.24 3.34 21.54
CA LYS A 14 -18.57 2.17 20.97
C LYS A 14 -19.27 1.64 19.72
N ILE A 15 -20.50 2.08 19.46
CA ILE A 15 -21.28 1.76 18.26
C ILE A 15 -21.08 2.92 17.27
N GLN A 16 -20.13 2.73 16.35
CA GLN A 16 -19.93 3.51 15.13
C GLN A 16 -19.49 4.96 15.33
N ASN A 17 -18.20 5.17 15.58
CA ASN A 17 -17.57 6.29 14.90
C ASN A 17 -17.64 6.01 13.38
N PRO A 18 -18.14 6.95 12.57
CA PRO A 18 -18.10 6.79 11.12
C PRO A 18 -16.65 6.60 10.68
N VAL A 19 -16.45 5.73 9.68
CA VAL A 19 -15.12 5.47 9.11
C VAL A 19 -14.50 6.80 8.66
N HIS A 20 -13.29 7.06 9.12
CA HIS A 20 -12.59 8.29 8.76
C HIS A 20 -12.29 8.30 7.25
N PRO A 21 -12.45 9.44 6.52
CA PRO A 21 -12.21 9.51 5.08
C PRO A 21 -10.84 9.01 4.63
N SER A 22 -9.82 9.14 5.49
CA SER A 22 -8.47 8.62 5.20
C SER A 22 -8.42 7.11 4.97
N GLY A 23 -9.34 6.34 5.55
CA GLY A 23 -9.40 4.89 5.36
C GLY A 23 -9.90 4.53 3.96
N TRP A 24 -10.89 5.26 3.44
CA TRP A 24 -11.37 5.09 2.07
C TRP A 24 -10.34 5.52 1.03
N ILE A 25 -9.63 6.62 1.30
CA ILE A 25 -8.53 7.10 0.44
C ILE A 25 -7.39 6.07 0.42
N ALA A 26 -7.04 5.50 1.57
CA ALA A 26 -6.04 4.44 1.66
C ALA A 26 -6.46 3.20 0.84
N LEU A 27 -7.70 2.74 1.01
CA LEU A 27 -8.24 1.60 0.26
C LEU A 27 -8.20 1.81 -1.27
N PHE A 28 -8.54 3.02 -1.72
CA PHE A 28 -8.47 3.36 -3.14
C PHE A 28 -7.02 3.41 -3.65
N GLY A 29 -6.10 3.92 -2.82
CA GLY A 29 -4.66 3.87 -3.11
C GLY A 29 -4.15 2.44 -3.26
N ASP A 30 -4.52 1.56 -2.32
CA ASP A 30 -4.17 0.13 -2.34
C ASP A 30 -4.70 -0.58 -3.60
N LEU A 31 -5.96 -0.30 -3.98
CA LEU A 31 -6.54 -0.82 -5.23
C LEU A 31 -5.70 -0.47 -6.47
N MET A 32 -5.27 0.79 -6.57
CA MET A 32 -4.47 1.28 -7.70
C MET A 32 -3.03 0.73 -7.66
N HIS A 33 -2.45 0.59 -6.46
CA HIS A 33 -1.14 -0.02 -6.26
C HIS A 33 -1.14 -1.46 -6.79
N LYS A 34 -2.07 -2.28 -6.30
CA LYS A 34 -2.19 -3.69 -6.66
C LYS A 34 -2.50 -3.90 -8.15
N ALA A 35 -3.28 -3.01 -8.76
CA ALA A 35 -3.48 -3.03 -10.21
C ALA A 35 -2.15 -2.80 -10.97
N ALA A 36 -1.37 -1.81 -10.53
CA ALA A 36 -0.08 -1.48 -11.12
C ALA A 36 0.94 -2.62 -10.97
N ASP A 37 0.94 -3.31 -9.82
CA ASP A 37 1.71 -4.54 -9.59
C ASP A 37 1.35 -5.64 -10.59
N GLY A 38 0.05 -5.90 -10.74
CA GLY A 38 -0.43 -6.92 -11.68
C GLY A 38 0.02 -6.64 -13.12
N PHE A 39 -0.03 -5.37 -13.54
CA PHE A 39 0.48 -4.95 -14.84
C PHE A 39 2.00 -5.08 -14.95
N ALA A 40 2.77 -4.73 -13.92
CA ALA A 40 4.22 -4.90 -13.93
C ALA A 40 4.62 -6.38 -14.06
N ILE A 41 3.97 -7.27 -13.31
CA ILE A 41 4.21 -8.72 -13.40
C ILE A 41 3.90 -9.24 -14.79
N ALA A 42 2.76 -8.86 -15.37
CA ALA A 42 2.36 -9.31 -16.70
C ALA A 42 3.29 -8.77 -17.81
N ALA A 43 3.71 -7.50 -17.71
CA ALA A 43 4.70 -6.93 -18.63
C ALA A 43 6.05 -7.67 -18.54
N ALA A 44 6.51 -7.97 -17.32
CA ALA A 44 7.75 -8.71 -17.08
C ALA A 44 7.71 -10.14 -17.65
N PHE A 45 6.62 -10.89 -17.43
CA PHE A 45 6.43 -12.23 -18.01
C PHE A 45 6.32 -12.23 -19.54
N SER A 46 5.81 -11.13 -20.11
CA SER A 46 5.74 -10.95 -21.57
C SER A 46 7.12 -10.72 -22.20
N GLU A 47 8.11 -10.32 -21.40
CA GLU A 47 9.49 -10.13 -21.84
C GLU A 47 10.33 -11.41 -21.65
N SER A 48 10.36 -11.96 -20.44
CA SER A 48 11.01 -13.24 -20.19
C SER A 48 10.51 -13.92 -18.92
N LEU A 49 10.62 -15.25 -18.87
CA LEU A 49 10.23 -16.03 -17.70
C LEU A 49 11.05 -15.64 -16.46
N SER A 50 12.36 -15.41 -16.64
CA SER A 50 13.26 -15.04 -15.55
C SER A 50 12.93 -13.66 -14.97
N LEU A 51 12.63 -12.68 -15.82
CA LEU A 51 12.22 -11.34 -15.38
C LEU A 51 10.85 -11.39 -14.69
N GLY A 52 9.90 -12.17 -15.23
CA GLY A 52 8.59 -12.38 -14.62
C GLY A 52 8.67 -12.95 -13.20
N PHE A 53 9.48 -14.00 -12.99
CA PHE A 53 9.69 -14.56 -11.65
C PHE A 53 10.38 -13.58 -10.70
N SER A 54 11.43 -12.89 -11.17
CA SER A 54 12.14 -11.89 -10.37
C SER A 54 11.22 -10.75 -9.93
N THR A 55 10.43 -10.21 -10.87
CA THR A 55 9.46 -9.13 -10.61
C THR A 55 8.36 -9.57 -9.66
N SER A 56 7.82 -10.78 -9.85
CA SER A 56 6.79 -11.34 -8.95
C SER A 56 7.30 -11.50 -7.52
N LEU A 57 8.54 -11.98 -7.36
CA LEU A 57 9.16 -12.14 -6.05
C LEU A 57 9.46 -10.79 -5.39
N ALA A 58 9.94 -9.82 -6.16
CA ALA A 58 10.18 -8.46 -5.69
C ALA A 58 8.88 -7.80 -5.21
N ILE A 59 7.78 -7.98 -5.95
CA ILE A 59 6.45 -7.49 -5.56
C ILE A 59 5.94 -8.18 -4.30
N LEU A 60 6.03 -9.52 -4.26
CA LEU A 60 5.63 -10.28 -3.07
C LEU A 60 6.32 -9.77 -1.80
N PHE A 61 7.62 -9.47 -1.88
CA PHE A 61 8.37 -8.99 -0.72
C PHE A 61 8.00 -7.59 -0.25
N HIS A 62 7.57 -6.68 -1.12
CA HIS A 62 7.10 -5.36 -0.69
C HIS A 62 5.61 -5.31 -0.36
N GLU A 63 4.83 -6.27 -0.86
CA GLU A 63 3.41 -6.37 -0.59
C GLU A 63 3.12 -6.85 0.83
N ILE A 64 3.92 -7.78 1.37
CA ILE A 64 3.73 -8.25 2.76
C ILE A 64 3.80 -7.08 3.77
N PRO A 65 4.83 -6.21 3.74
CA PRO A 65 4.85 -5.00 4.55
C PRO A 65 3.71 -4.01 4.24
N HIS A 66 3.39 -3.82 2.95
CA HIS A 66 2.37 -2.86 2.51
C HIS A 66 0.98 -3.24 3.06
N GLU A 67 0.59 -4.50 2.90
CA GLU A 67 -0.68 -5.06 3.36
C GLU A 67 -0.84 -4.95 4.89
N LEU A 68 0.23 -5.18 5.64
CA LEU A 68 0.24 -5.00 7.10
C LEU A 68 0.08 -3.52 7.49
N GLY A 69 0.68 -2.62 6.72
CA GLY A 69 0.51 -1.17 6.88
C GLY A 69 -0.93 -0.73 6.61
N ASP A 70 -1.51 -1.17 5.50
CA ASP A 70 -2.89 -0.85 5.14
C ASP A 70 -3.90 -1.45 6.12
N TYR A 71 -3.64 -2.65 6.61
CA TYR A 71 -4.42 -3.23 7.70
C TYR A 71 -4.42 -2.32 8.93
N ALA A 72 -3.26 -1.83 9.37
CA ALA A 72 -3.17 -0.90 10.50
C ALA A 72 -3.89 0.44 10.22
N ILE A 73 -3.82 0.96 9.00
CA ILE A 73 -4.49 2.19 8.58
C ILE A 73 -6.01 2.03 8.59
N LEU A 74 -6.53 0.93 8.05
CA LEU A 74 -7.97 0.68 7.96
C LEU A 74 -8.57 0.46 9.35
N ILE A 75 -7.90 -0.31 10.22
CA ILE A 75 -8.34 -0.48 11.62
C ILE A 75 -8.32 0.84 12.38
N SER A 76 -7.25 1.63 12.26
CA SER A 76 -7.16 2.94 12.91
C SER A 76 -8.16 3.96 12.35
N SER A 77 -8.62 3.78 11.11
CA SER A 77 -9.66 4.60 10.48
C SER A 77 -11.09 4.17 10.84
N GLY A 78 -11.27 3.10 11.63
CA GLY A 78 -12.57 2.67 12.15
C GLY A 78 -13.21 1.48 11.43
N PHE A 79 -12.51 0.81 10.51
CA PHE A 79 -13.01 -0.44 9.93
C PHE A 79 -12.95 -1.60 10.94
N ARG A 80 -13.83 -2.59 10.79
CA ARG A 80 -13.82 -3.82 11.60
C ARG A 80 -12.77 -4.79 11.06
N HIS A 81 -12.11 -5.55 11.94
CA HIS A 81 -11.09 -6.55 11.57
C HIS A 81 -11.47 -7.44 10.38
N CYS A 82 -12.63 -8.12 10.44
CA CYS A 82 -13.04 -8.99 9.33
C CYS A 82 -13.30 -8.21 8.03
N THR A 83 -13.80 -6.97 8.12
CA THR A 83 -14.00 -6.12 6.95
C THR A 83 -12.68 -5.76 6.29
N VAL A 84 -11.66 -5.40 7.08
CA VAL A 84 -10.33 -5.08 6.56
C VAL A 84 -9.73 -6.28 5.84
N LEU A 85 -9.78 -7.48 6.43
CA LEU A 85 -9.26 -8.69 5.78
C LEU A 85 -9.95 -8.98 4.44
N ILE A 86 -11.27 -8.81 4.37
CA ILE A 86 -12.03 -9.00 3.12
C ILE A 86 -11.67 -7.93 2.09
N LEU A 87 -11.61 -6.65 2.49
CA LEU A 87 -11.28 -5.55 1.61
C LEU A 87 -9.88 -5.70 1.01
N ASN A 88 -8.90 -6.03 1.86
CA ASN A 88 -7.53 -6.32 1.46
C ASN A 88 -7.46 -7.50 0.48
N SER A 89 -8.24 -8.56 0.72
CA SER A 89 -8.31 -9.70 -0.21
C SER A 89 -8.93 -9.31 -1.56
N ILE A 90 -9.95 -8.44 -1.55
CA ILE A 90 -10.60 -7.93 -2.76
C ILE A 90 -9.63 -7.06 -3.56
N THR A 91 -8.90 -6.15 -2.89
CA THR A 91 -7.90 -5.32 -3.58
C THR A 91 -6.79 -6.20 -4.14
N SER A 92 -6.31 -7.24 -3.43
CA SER A 92 -5.29 -8.16 -3.96
C SER A 92 -5.77 -8.92 -5.19
N ALA A 93 -7.06 -9.27 -5.26
CA ALA A 93 -7.65 -9.90 -6.45
C ALA A 93 -7.58 -8.99 -7.70
N VAL A 94 -7.53 -7.67 -7.53
CA VAL A 94 -7.37 -6.73 -8.65
C VAL A 94 -6.00 -6.86 -9.31
N SER A 95 -4.94 -7.18 -8.56
CA SER A 95 -3.64 -7.49 -9.14
C SER A 95 -3.71 -8.67 -10.11
N LEU A 96 -4.41 -9.74 -9.73
CA LEU A 96 -4.61 -10.90 -10.59
C LEU A 96 -5.44 -10.55 -11.83
N ILE A 97 -6.49 -9.73 -11.69
CA ILE A 97 -7.30 -9.27 -12.82
C ILE A 97 -6.46 -8.42 -13.79
N ALA A 98 -5.68 -7.47 -13.28
CA ALA A 98 -4.81 -6.61 -14.08
C ALA A 98 -3.75 -7.44 -14.84
N PHE A 99 -3.13 -8.41 -14.17
CA PHE A 99 -2.22 -9.37 -14.80
C PHE A 99 -2.90 -10.12 -15.95
N MET A 100 -4.08 -10.70 -15.72
CA MET A 100 -4.80 -11.49 -16.73
C MET A 100 -5.23 -10.65 -17.93
N ILE A 101 -5.69 -9.42 -17.69
CA ILE A 101 -6.03 -8.48 -18.76
C ILE A 101 -4.81 -8.23 -19.64
N LEU A 102 -3.67 -7.90 -19.04
CA LEU A 102 -2.50 -7.51 -19.83
C LEU A 102 -1.87 -8.69 -20.58
N VAL A 103 -1.80 -9.87 -19.97
CA VAL A 103 -1.36 -11.09 -20.67
C VAL A 103 -2.24 -11.37 -21.88
N SER A 104 -3.56 -11.17 -21.75
CA SER A 104 -4.51 -11.39 -22.86
C SER A 104 -4.31 -10.41 -24.02
N VAL A 105 -3.79 -9.21 -23.75
CA VAL A 105 -3.53 -8.18 -24.78
C VAL A 105 -2.23 -8.46 -25.56
N SER A 106 -1.30 -9.26 -25.00
CA SER A 106 0.00 -9.57 -25.62
C SER A 106 0.77 -8.31 -26.06
N PRO A 107 1.20 -7.47 -25.10
CA PRO A 107 1.77 -6.15 -25.38
C PRO A 107 3.07 -6.21 -26.18
N ASP A 108 3.18 -5.39 -27.22
CA ASP A 108 4.46 -5.17 -27.93
C ASP A 108 5.48 -4.43 -27.04
N ALA A 109 6.72 -4.29 -27.53
CA ALA A 109 7.81 -3.70 -26.73
C ALA A 109 7.52 -2.25 -26.31
N VAL A 110 6.98 -1.44 -27.22
CA VAL A 110 6.67 -0.03 -26.94
C VAL A 110 5.56 0.07 -25.91
N PHE A 111 4.52 -0.75 -26.03
CA PHE A 111 3.42 -0.77 -25.08
C PHE A 111 3.86 -1.24 -23.68
N ARG A 112 4.78 -2.22 -23.59
CA ARG A 112 5.38 -2.63 -22.31
C ARG A 112 6.16 -1.50 -21.63
N GLU A 113 6.96 -0.74 -22.36
CA GLU A 113 7.67 0.42 -21.82
C GLU A 113 6.72 1.46 -21.24
N TRP A 114 5.62 1.75 -21.96
CA TRP A 114 4.58 2.64 -21.46
C TRP A 114 3.90 2.11 -20.19
N ILE A 115 3.65 0.81 -20.11
CA ILE A 115 3.10 0.19 -18.90
C ILE A 115 4.04 0.39 -17.72
N PHE A 116 5.33 0.11 -17.88
CA PHE A 116 6.31 0.34 -16.82
C PHE A 116 6.42 1.81 -16.42
N ALA A 117 6.38 2.74 -17.38
CA ALA A 117 6.38 4.17 -17.12
C ALA A 117 5.15 4.61 -16.32
N VAL A 118 3.96 4.15 -16.71
CA VAL A 118 2.70 4.43 -16.01
C VAL A 118 2.70 3.82 -14.61
N THR A 119 3.05 2.54 -14.47
CA THR A 119 3.13 1.85 -13.17
C THR A 119 4.11 2.56 -12.23
N THR A 120 5.29 2.94 -12.73
CA THR A 120 6.28 3.69 -11.94
C THR A 120 5.72 5.05 -11.51
N GLY A 121 5.01 5.76 -12.39
CA GLY A 121 4.35 7.02 -12.08
C GLY A 121 3.27 6.88 -11.00
N VAL A 122 2.47 5.81 -11.06
CA VAL A 122 1.45 5.48 -10.05
C VAL A 122 2.11 5.22 -8.70
N PHE A 123 3.19 4.43 -8.65
CA PHE A 123 3.93 4.19 -7.41
C PHE A 123 4.54 5.47 -6.83
N LEU A 124 5.09 6.33 -7.68
CA LEU A 124 5.60 7.62 -7.22
C LEU A 124 4.47 8.48 -6.62
N TYR A 125 3.32 8.58 -7.31
CA TYR A 125 2.17 9.32 -6.82
C TYR A 125 1.65 8.77 -5.49
N ILE A 126 1.43 7.46 -5.38
CA ILE A 126 0.94 6.81 -4.15
C ILE A 126 1.93 7.03 -3.01
N SER A 127 3.24 6.90 -3.27
CA SER A 127 4.28 7.14 -2.27
C SER A 127 4.25 8.58 -1.74
N LEU A 128 4.11 9.56 -2.64
CA LEU A 128 4.03 10.97 -2.26
C LEU A 128 2.73 11.34 -1.56
N ALA A 129 1.58 10.85 -2.05
CA ALA A 129 0.26 11.21 -1.54
C ALA A 129 -0.10 10.49 -0.24
N ASN A 130 0.33 9.24 -0.08
CA ASN A 130 -0.09 8.40 1.04
C ASN A 130 1.01 8.15 2.07
N MET A 131 2.23 7.82 1.64
CA MET A 131 3.30 7.39 2.56
C MET A 131 4.06 8.55 3.17
N ILE A 132 4.49 9.53 2.35
CA ILE A 132 5.24 10.69 2.86
C ILE A 132 4.51 11.42 4.00
N PRO A 133 3.22 11.78 3.90
CA PRO A 133 2.55 12.50 4.98
C PRO A 133 2.51 11.73 6.31
N ARG A 134 2.48 10.40 6.25
CA ARG A 134 2.46 9.54 7.45
C ARG A 134 3.85 9.40 8.05
N VAL A 135 4.85 9.17 7.21
CA VAL A 135 6.25 9.11 7.63
C VAL A 135 6.70 10.45 8.24
N MET A 136 6.27 11.57 7.67
CA MET A 136 6.54 12.91 8.23
C MET A 136 5.95 13.09 9.63
N ARG A 137 4.73 12.60 9.89
CA ARG A 137 4.14 12.62 11.25
C ARG A 137 4.95 11.76 12.23
N GLU A 138 5.48 10.64 11.78
CA GLU A 138 6.32 9.77 12.62
C GLU A 138 7.70 10.37 12.92
N PHE A 139 8.18 11.25 12.03
CA PHE A 139 9.39 12.03 12.22
C PHE A 139 9.21 13.23 13.15
N GLU A 140 7.99 13.62 13.50
CA GLU A 140 7.79 14.65 14.52
C GLU A 140 8.08 14.08 15.91
N SER A 141 8.95 14.76 16.66
CA SER A 141 9.19 14.50 18.08
C SER A 141 8.02 15.06 18.92
N ASN A 142 7.85 14.60 20.16
CA ASN A 142 6.89 15.15 21.12
C ASN A 142 7.00 16.68 21.31
N ASN A 143 8.13 17.29 20.93
CA ASN A 143 8.38 18.73 20.99
C ASN A 143 8.10 19.46 19.65
N GLY A 144 7.47 18.82 18.67
CA GLY A 144 7.18 19.40 17.34
C GLY A 144 8.40 19.62 16.44
N LYS A 145 9.58 19.12 16.84
CA LYS A 145 10.83 19.21 16.05
C LYS A 145 11.05 17.91 15.28
N PRO A 146 11.67 17.97 14.08
CA PRO A 146 12.02 16.78 13.32
C PRO A 146 13.02 15.91 14.11
N ASN A 147 12.72 14.63 14.21
CA ASN A 147 13.56 13.62 14.82
C ASN A 147 14.58 13.13 13.80
N PHE A 148 15.70 13.87 13.70
CA PHE A 148 16.79 13.58 12.77
C PHE A 148 17.34 12.16 12.90
N LYS A 149 17.27 11.52 14.08
CA LYS A 149 17.71 10.12 14.24
C LYS A 149 16.81 9.16 13.45
N LYS A 150 15.48 9.32 13.53
CA LYS A 150 14.53 8.50 12.75
C LYS A 150 14.69 8.74 11.25
N ILE A 151 14.85 10.01 10.84
CA ILE A 151 15.07 10.39 9.44
C ILE A 151 16.36 9.73 8.92
N LEU A 152 17.47 9.89 9.63
CA LEU A 152 18.76 9.32 9.24
C LEU A 152 18.69 7.79 9.15
N LEU A 153 17.99 7.15 10.09
CA LEU A 153 17.78 5.70 10.10
C LEU A 153 16.99 5.24 8.87
N VAL A 154 15.89 5.90 8.51
CA VAL A 154 15.11 5.58 7.30
C VAL A 154 15.94 5.78 6.03
N VAL A 155 16.67 6.90 5.93
CA VAL A 155 17.55 7.16 4.78
C VAL A 155 18.67 6.12 4.68
N ALA A 156 19.26 5.71 5.80
CA ALA A 156 20.29 4.67 5.82
C ALA A 156 19.74 3.32 5.31
N PHE A 157 18.56 2.88 5.80
CA PHE A 157 17.93 1.64 5.32
C PHE A 157 17.58 1.72 3.83
N PHE A 158 17.10 2.86 3.35
CA PHE A 158 16.82 3.08 1.94
C PHE A 158 18.10 2.97 1.08
N LEU A 159 19.19 3.62 1.48
CA LEU A 159 20.46 3.56 0.77
C LEU A 159 21.07 2.16 0.78
N ILE A 160 20.98 1.44 1.90
CA ILE A 160 21.43 0.04 2.00
C ILE A 160 20.65 -0.83 1.01
N GLY A 161 19.32 -0.71 0.98
CA GLY A 161 18.48 -1.43 0.02
C GLY A 161 18.83 -1.10 -1.43
N TRP A 162 19.06 0.19 -1.73
CA TRP A 162 19.44 0.62 -3.07
C TRP A 162 20.80 0.08 -3.50
N ILE A 163 21.79 0.06 -2.60
CA ILE A 163 23.10 -0.54 -2.86
C ILE A 163 22.96 -2.04 -3.10
N PHE A 164 22.12 -2.73 -2.33
CA PHE A 164 21.89 -4.18 -2.46
C PHE A 164 21.33 -4.57 -3.84
N ILE A 165 20.51 -3.70 -4.45
CA ILE A 165 19.98 -3.92 -5.82
C ILE A 165 21.10 -4.02 -6.86
N PHE A 166 22.24 -3.34 -6.69
CA PHE A 166 23.37 -3.44 -7.63
C PHE A 166 24.16 -4.76 -7.52
N PHE A 167 23.90 -5.55 -6.49
CA PHE A 167 24.54 -6.85 -6.26
C PHE A 167 23.64 -8.05 -6.59
N ILE A 168 22.40 -7.81 -7.03
CA ILE A 168 21.44 -8.81 -7.56
C ILE A 168 21.43 -8.71 -9.08
#